data_AF-A0A7M5X1S2-F1
#
_entry.id   AF-A0A7M5X1S2-F1
#
_cell.length_a   1.000
_cell.length_b   1.000
_cell.length_c   1.000
_cell.angle_alpha   90.00
_cell.angle_beta   90.00
_cell.angle_gamma   90.00
#
_symmetry.space_group_name_H-M   'P 1'
#
loop_
_entity.id
_entity.type
_entity.pdbx_description
1 polymer ?
#
loop_
_entity_poly.entity_id
_entity_poly.type
_entity_poly.pdbx_seq_one_letter_code
_entity_poly.pdbx_strand_id
1 'polypeptide(L)'
;ENIKDGKDFSVWANRDAYTMFHDLNGMRYSQQQTVTGSDNQTEIRTSVFYQYSHNKPRKDHLASVLKRHLKKMGASSVEIIEQYPWKYFTRFSEPQLLSGAIWKVLELQGKRNMWFVGASVSFESVKSVVEYNQLLVDRMTETNN
;
A
#
# COMPACT_ATOMS: atom_id res chain seq x y z
N GLU A 1 -6.45 22.31 12.95
CA GLU A 1 -7.74 21.64 13.22
C GLU A 1 -7.62 20.15 12.87
N ASN A 2 -8.03 19.28 13.81
CA ASN A 2 -7.94 17.84 13.69
C ASN A 2 -8.89 17.32 12.61
N ILE A 3 -8.34 16.96 11.44
CA ILE A 3 -9.06 16.11 10.48
C ILE A 3 -9.19 14.75 11.15
N LYS A 4 -10.32 14.50 11.82
CA LYS A 4 -10.71 13.15 12.23
C LYS A 4 -10.70 12.28 10.97
N ASP A 5 -9.88 11.24 11.01
CA ASP A 5 -9.43 10.40 9.91
C ASP A 5 -10.60 9.70 9.19
N GLY A 6 -11.29 10.41 8.30
CA GLY A 6 -12.33 9.85 7.43
C GLY A 6 -11.80 8.83 6.41
N LYS A 7 -10.50 8.49 6.48
CA LYS A 7 -9.80 7.56 5.60
C LYS A 7 -9.42 6.25 6.28
N ASP A 8 -9.50 6.16 7.61
CA ASP A 8 -9.13 4.94 8.33
C ASP A 8 -10.08 3.80 7.92
N PHE A 9 -9.51 2.66 7.52
CA PHE A 9 -10.23 1.49 6.99
C PHE A 9 -10.95 1.67 5.65
N SER A 10 -10.83 2.83 5.00
CA SER A 10 -11.43 3.08 3.69
C SER A 10 -10.74 2.29 2.57
N VAL A 11 -11.49 1.98 1.52
CA VAL A 11 -10.92 1.37 0.30
C VAL A 11 -10.11 2.45 -0.41
N TRP A 12 -8.80 2.25 -0.47
CA TRP A 12 -7.87 3.21 -1.07
C TRP A 12 -7.67 2.94 -2.56
N ALA A 13 -7.58 1.67 -2.93
CA ALA A 13 -7.39 1.24 -4.30
C ALA A 13 -7.99 -0.15 -4.51
N ASN A 14 -8.30 -0.47 -5.76
CA ASN A 14 -8.57 -1.82 -6.20
C ASN A 14 -7.74 -2.15 -7.45
N ARG A 15 -7.59 -3.44 -7.74
CA ARG A 15 -7.00 -3.98 -8.96
C ARG A 15 -7.86 -5.12 -9.44
N ASP A 16 -8.17 -5.14 -10.72
CA ASP A 16 -8.90 -6.23 -11.34
C ASP A 16 -8.39 -6.43 -12.77
N ALA A 17 -8.34 -7.70 -13.18
CA ALA A 17 -7.77 -8.07 -14.47
C ALA A 17 -8.61 -7.53 -15.62
N TYR A 18 -9.93 -7.44 -15.45
CA TYR A 18 -10.85 -6.98 -16.48
C TYR A 18 -10.59 -5.51 -16.86
N THR A 19 -10.51 -4.62 -15.87
CA THR A 19 -10.15 -3.20 -16.01
C THR A 19 -8.78 -3.04 -16.67
N MET A 20 -7.81 -3.88 -16.32
CA MET A 20 -6.47 -3.86 -16.94
C MET A 20 -6.49 -4.28 -18.40
N PHE A 21 -7.27 -5.32 -18.77
CA PHE A 21 -7.35 -5.79 -20.15
C PHE A 21 -8.19 -4.90 -21.07
N HIS A 22 -9.07 -4.05 -20.51
CA HIS A 22 -9.99 -3.20 -21.28
C HIS A 22 -9.66 -1.70 -21.22
N ASP A 23 -8.46 -1.32 -20.75
CA ASP A 23 -7.95 0.06 -20.69
C ASP A 23 -8.94 1.07 -20.06
N LEU A 24 -9.63 0.62 -19.01
CA LEU A 24 -10.63 1.43 -18.32
C LEU A 24 -9.94 2.39 -17.33
N ASN A 25 -9.55 3.55 -17.83
CA ASN A 25 -8.79 4.56 -17.08
C ASN A 25 -9.66 5.46 -16.19
N GLY A 26 -9.01 6.16 -15.25
CA GLY A 26 -9.60 6.77 -14.04
C GLY A 26 -10.78 7.74 -14.21
N MET A 27 -11.03 8.27 -15.41
CA MET A 27 -12.22 9.09 -15.71
C MET A 27 -13.53 8.30 -15.63
N ARG A 28 -13.52 7.01 -16.00
CA ARG A 28 -14.71 6.13 -15.90
C ARG A 28 -14.95 5.65 -14.47
N TYR A 29 -13.87 5.41 -13.73
CA TYR A 29 -13.91 5.04 -12.31
C TYR A 29 -14.50 6.17 -11.43
N SER A 30 -14.09 7.43 -11.67
CA SER A 30 -14.58 8.58 -10.91
C SER A 30 -16.07 8.86 -11.11
N GLN A 31 -16.63 8.43 -12.25
CA GLN A 31 -18.05 8.53 -12.56
C GLN A 31 -18.89 7.37 -12.00
N GLN A 32 -18.31 6.50 -11.17
CA GLN A 32 -18.95 5.29 -10.65
C GLN A 32 -19.46 4.34 -11.74
N GLN A 33 -18.92 4.48 -12.97
CA GLN A 33 -19.28 3.60 -14.08
C GLN A 33 -18.38 2.37 -14.04
N THR A 34 -18.85 1.32 -13.39
CA THR A 34 -18.30 -0.03 -13.58
C THR A 34 -18.78 -0.53 -14.94
N VAL A 35 -17.87 -0.66 -15.92
CA VAL A 35 -18.21 -1.09 -17.29
C VAL A 35 -18.60 -2.55 -17.30
N THR A 36 -19.88 -2.87 -17.49
CA THR A 36 -20.41 -4.24 -17.63
C THR A 36 -19.82 -4.94 -18.85
N GLY A 37 -19.41 -6.20 -18.68
CA GLY A 37 -18.97 -7.13 -19.73
C GLY A 37 -19.98 -7.30 -20.85
N SER A 38 -19.52 -7.83 -21.99
CA SER A 38 -20.27 -7.88 -23.26
C SER A 38 -21.48 -8.83 -23.26
N ASP A 39 -21.73 -9.53 -22.17
CA ASP A 39 -22.60 -10.70 -22.09
C ASP A 39 -23.88 -10.50 -21.28
N ASN A 40 -24.13 -9.30 -20.71
CA ASN A 40 -25.41 -8.87 -20.14
C ASN A 40 -26.07 -9.86 -19.13
N GLN A 41 -25.29 -10.81 -18.61
CA GLN A 41 -25.66 -11.79 -17.62
C GLN A 41 -24.67 -11.66 -16.47
N THR A 42 -25.23 -11.43 -15.28
CA THR A 42 -24.58 -11.19 -13.99
C THR A 42 -23.06 -11.43 -13.97
N GLU A 43 -22.29 -10.38 -14.28
CA GLU A 43 -20.85 -10.47 -14.43
C GLU A 43 -20.19 -10.68 -13.06
N ILE A 44 -19.75 -11.91 -12.78
CA ILE A 44 -18.92 -12.20 -11.61
C ILE A 44 -17.55 -11.58 -11.85
N ARG A 45 -17.14 -10.64 -10.99
CA ARG A 45 -15.82 -10.01 -11.05
C ARG A 45 -14.95 -10.44 -9.88
N THR A 46 -13.71 -10.80 -10.20
CA THR A 46 -12.66 -10.99 -9.21
C THR A 46 -11.77 -9.76 -9.16
N SER A 47 -11.59 -9.20 -7.97
CA SER A 47 -10.79 -7.99 -7.77
C SER A 47 -10.07 -8.04 -6.42
N VAL A 48 -8.89 -7.43 -6.36
CA VAL A 48 -8.12 -7.23 -5.14
C VAL A 48 -8.38 -5.82 -4.65
N PHE A 49 -8.74 -5.68 -3.37
CA PHE A 49 -9.00 -4.39 -2.74
C PHE A 49 -7.97 -4.10 -1.65
N TYR A 50 -7.47 -2.87 -1.62
CA TYR A 50 -6.51 -2.39 -0.62
C TYR A 50 -7.22 -1.45 0.34
N GLN A 51 -7.18 -1.80 1.63
CA GLN A 51 -7.65 -0.96 2.72
C GLN A 51 -6.46 -0.63 3.62
N TYR A 52 -6.35 0.64 4.01
CA TYR A 52 -5.27 1.12 4.86
C TYR A 52 -5.81 1.47 6.26
N SER A 53 -5.04 1.17 7.30
CA SER A 53 -5.32 1.68 8.63
C SER A 53 -4.05 1.93 9.43
N HIS A 54 -4.11 2.93 10.31
CA HIS A 54 -3.08 3.20 11.30
C HIS A 54 -3.05 2.17 12.44
N ASN A 55 -4.17 1.50 12.70
CA ASN A 55 -4.30 0.52 13.77
C ASN A 55 -4.41 -0.89 13.21
N LYS A 56 -4.03 -1.90 14.01
CA LYS A 56 -4.20 -3.31 13.61
C LYS A 56 -5.68 -3.57 13.33
N PRO A 57 -6.07 -3.86 12.09
CA PRO A 57 -7.48 -3.97 11.74
C PRO A 57 -8.07 -5.29 12.23
N ARG A 58 -9.35 -5.25 12.62
CA ARG A 58 -10.16 -6.47 12.75
C ARG A 58 -10.65 -6.88 11.37
N LYS A 59 -10.37 -8.13 10.98
CA LYS A 59 -10.75 -8.70 9.67
C LYS A 59 -12.22 -8.49 9.33
N ASP A 60 -13.11 -8.82 10.26
CA ASP A 60 -14.57 -8.69 10.07
C ASP A 60 -15.04 -7.24 9.88
N HIS A 61 -14.38 -6.30 10.56
CA HIS A 61 -14.69 -4.88 10.44
C HIS A 61 -14.34 -4.39 9.03
N LEU A 62 -13.13 -4.71 8.56
CA LEU A 62 -12.68 -4.38 7.19
C LEU A 62 -13.58 -5.00 6.13
N ALA A 63 -13.92 -6.28 6.28
CA ALA A 63 -14.84 -6.99 5.40
C ALA A 63 -16.20 -6.28 5.32
N SER A 64 -16.72 -5.83 6.46
CA SER A 64 -17.98 -5.08 6.52
C SER A 64 -17.87 -3.72 5.84
N VAL A 65 -16.76 -3.01 6.01
CA VAL A 65 -16.49 -1.73 5.33
C VAL A 65 -16.42 -1.93 3.81
N LEU A 66 -15.68 -2.94 3.34
CA LEU A 66 -15.56 -3.26 1.92
C LEU A 66 -16.91 -3.64 1.31
N LYS A 67 -17.69 -4.52 1.96
CA LYS A 67 -19.03 -4.90 1.50
C LYS A 67 -19.96 -3.69 1.40
N ARG A 68 -19.93 -2.77 2.37
CA ARG A 68 -20.72 -1.52 2.29
C ARG A 68 -20.26 -0.61 1.15
N HIS A 69 -18.95 -0.48 0.95
CA HIS A 69 -18.39 0.29 -0.16
C HIS A 69 -18.85 -0.26 -1.52
N LEU A 70 -18.73 -1.57 -1.73
CA LEU A 70 -19.12 -2.21 -2.98
C LEU A 70 -20.62 -2.19 -3.22
N LYS A 71 -21.45 -2.36 -2.19
CA LYS A 71 -22.91 -2.20 -2.31
C LYS A 71 -23.29 -0.77 -2.73
N LYS A 72 -22.59 0.25 -2.23
CA LYS A 72 -22.78 1.64 -2.69
C LYS A 72 -22.39 1.83 -4.15
N MET A 73 -21.47 1.01 -4.68
CA MET A 73 -21.08 1.00 -6.09
C MET A 73 -21.97 0.10 -6.96
N GLY A 74 -23.07 -0.43 -6.43
CA GLY A 74 -24.03 -1.24 -7.20
C GLY A 74 -23.77 -2.75 -7.18
N ALA A 75 -22.83 -3.26 -6.38
CA ALA A 75 -22.63 -4.70 -6.26
C ALA A 75 -23.85 -5.39 -5.61
N SER A 76 -24.40 -6.39 -6.29
CA SER A 76 -25.57 -7.17 -5.83
C SER A 76 -25.21 -8.23 -4.79
N SER A 77 -24.07 -8.92 -5.00
CA SER A 77 -23.51 -9.92 -4.10
C SER A 77 -22.00 -9.71 -3.98
N VAL A 78 -21.46 -9.87 -2.76
CA VAL A 78 -20.03 -9.71 -2.48
C VAL A 78 -19.56 -10.88 -1.62
N GLU A 79 -18.75 -11.72 -2.24
CA GLU A 79 -17.97 -12.76 -1.57
C GLU A 79 -16.53 -12.29 -1.36
N ILE A 80 -15.99 -12.52 -0.16
CA ILE A 80 -14.59 -12.25 0.15
C ILE A 80 -13.90 -13.60 0.22
N ILE A 81 -13.12 -13.91 -0.82
CA ILE A 81 -12.41 -15.18 -0.95
C ILE A 81 -11.28 -15.27 0.10
N GLU A 82 -10.51 -14.18 0.25
CA GLU A 82 -9.37 -14.14 1.15
C GLU A 82 -9.13 -12.72 1.69
N GLN A 83 -8.54 -12.65 2.89
CA GLN A 83 -8.08 -11.40 3.49
C GLN A 83 -6.75 -11.59 4.23
N TYR A 84 -5.73 -10.84 3.77
CA TYR A 84 -4.41 -10.85 4.35
C TYR A 84 -3.99 -9.47 4.87
N PRO A 85 -3.76 -9.31 6.20
CA PRO A 85 -3.28 -8.07 6.77
C PRO A 85 -1.76 -7.97 6.64
N TRP A 86 -1.27 -6.96 5.92
CA TRP A 86 0.15 -6.68 5.77
C TRP A 86 0.61 -5.62 6.79
N LYS A 87 1.78 -5.83 7.40
CA LYS A 87 2.53 -4.73 8.03
C LYS A 87 3.21 -3.94 6.92
N TYR A 88 2.49 -2.99 6.35
CA TYR A 88 2.93 -2.21 5.20
C TYR A 88 3.30 -0.79 5.62
N PHE A 89 4.31 -0.21 4.98
CA PHE A 89 4.72 1.17 5.20
C PHE A 89 5.20 1.42 6.63
N THR A 90 6.32 0.79 6.98
CA THR A 90 6.95 1.01 8.29
C THR A 90 7.43 2.46 8.38
N ARG A 91 7.09 3.16 9.46
CA ARG A 91 7.47 4.56 9.70
C ARG A 91 8.22 4.69 11.01
N PHE A 92 9.19 5.60 11.03
CA PHE A 92 9.67 6.16 12.28
C PHE A 92 8.59 7.07 12.87
N SER A 93 8.37 6.96 14.19
CA SER A 93 7.52 7.91 14.90
C SER A 93 8.16 9.30 14.89
N GLU A 94 7.34 10.34 15.08
CA GLU A 94 7.84 11.71 15.18
C GLU A 94 8.96 11.87 16.23
N PRO A 95 8.85 11.33 17.47
CA PRO A 95 9.95 11.35 18.42
C PRO A 95 11.23 10.67 17.91
N GLN A 96 11.10 9.57 17.17
CA GLN A 96 12.27 8.87 16.60
C GLN A 96 12.95 9.71 15.52
N LEU A 97 12.18 10.36 14.65
CA LEU A 97 12.71 11.28 13.64
C LEU A 97 13.44 12.45 14.29
N LEU A 98 12.84 13.09 15.30
CA LEU A 98 13.44 14.19 16.04
C LEU A 98 14.73 13.77 16.77
N SER A 99 14.80 12.52 17.24
CA SER A 99 16.01 11.95 17.85
C SER A 99 17.10 11.53 16.85
N GLY A 100 16.88 11.77 15.55
CA GLY A 100 17.82 11.44 14.47
C GLY A 100 17.93 9.94 14.17
N ALA A 101 16.87 9.15 14.36
CA ALA A 101 16.92 7.69 14.18
C ALA A 101 17.42 7.26 12.79
N ILE A 102 17.04 7.97 11.73
CA ILE A 102 17.50 7.68 10.36
C ILE A 102 19.02 7.87 10.23
N TRP A 103 19.56 8.94 10.81
CA TRP A 103 21.00 9.22 10.80
C TRP A 103 21.78 8.16 11.57
N LYS A 104 21.25 7.73 12.72
CA LYS A 104 21.83 6.63 13.51
C LYS A 104 21.91 5.33 12.70
N VAL A 105 20.89 5.00 11.91
CA VAL A 105 20.93 3.83 11.01
C VAL A 105 22.05 3.98 9.98
N LEU A 106 22.20 5.16 9.37
CA LEU A 106 23.28 5.42 8.41
C LEU A 106 24.67 5.29 9.05
N GLU A 107 24.84 5.70 10.30
CA GLU A 107 26.09 5.53 11.07
C GLU A 107 26.38 4.07 11.45
N LEU A 108 25.37 3.19 11.42
CA LEU A 108 25.53 1.76 11.69
C LEU A 108 25.92 0.95 10.46
N GLN A 109 25.77 1.50 9.25
CA GLN A 109 26.10 0.81 8.02
C GLN A 109 27.56 0.35 8.00
N GLY A 110 27.79 -0.92 7.69
CA GLY A 110 29.12 -1.54 7.65
C GLY A 110 29.72 -1.89 9.02
N LYS A 111 29.15 -1.42 10.14
CA LYS A 111 29.64 -1.82 11.47
C LYS A 111 29.40 -3.30 11.70
N ARG A 112 30.46 -4.02 12.11
CA ARG A 112 30.42 -5.48 12.33
C ARG A 112 29.93 -6.24 11.09
N ASN A 113 30.28 -5.76 9.90
CA ASN A 113 29.88 -6.34 8.60
C ASN A 113 28.35 -6.43 8.43
N MET A 114 27.60 -5.51 9.05
CA MET A 114 26.14 -5.47 8.98
C MET A 114 25.67 -4.31 8.12
N TRP A 115 24.70 -4.59 7.26
CA TRP A 115 24.08 -3.61 6.37
C TRP A 115 22.57 -3.68 6.50
N PHE A 116 21.93 -2.53 6.64
CA PHE A 116 20.48 -2.42 6.73
C PHE A 116 19.94 -1.89 5.40
N VAL A 117 18.96 -2.57 4.81
CA VAL A 117 18.40 -2.23 3.49
C VAL A 117 16.88 -2.34 3.50
N GLY A 118 16.26 -1.86 2.42
CA GLY A 118 14.82 -1.96 2.21
C GLY A 118 14.02 -0.80 2.83
N ALA A 119 12.70 -0.92 2.72
CA ALA A 119 11.79 0.19 2.98
C ALA A 119 11.83 0.74 4.42
N SER A 120 12.25 -0.07 5.41
CA SER A 120 12.32 0.33 6.81
C SER A 120 13.39 1.38 7.11
N VAL A 121 14.39 1.54 6.24
CA VAL A 121 15.52 2.46 6.43
C VAL A 121 15.63 3.55 5.37
N SER A 122 14.77 3.49 4.34
CA SER A 122 14.65 4.50 3.30
C SER A 122 13.19 4.91 3.13
N PHE A 123 12.45 4.25 2.24
CA PHE A 123 11.04 4.49 1.94
C PHE A 123 10.47 3.32 1.12
N GLU A 124 9.14 3.13 1.13
CA GLU A 124 8.47 1.99 0.44
C GLU A 124 8.52 2.04 -1.09
N SER A 125 8.93 3.16 -1.71
CA SER A 125 9.00 3.21 -3.16
C SER A 125 10.20 2.40 -3.66
N VAL A 126 9.99 1.60 -4.71
CA VAL A 126 11.06 0.81 -5.35
C VAL A 126 12.24 1.70 -5.74
N LYS A 127 11.94 2.88 -6.29
CA LYS A 127 12.94 3.89 -6.63
C LYS A 127 13.80 4.26 -5.41
N SER A 128 13.17 4.60 -4.29
CA SER A 128 13.89 4.97 -3.05
C SER A 128 14.74 3.83 -2.50
N VAL A 129 14.27 2.58 -2.61
CA VAL A 129 15.05 1.41 -2.19
C VAL A 129 16.29 1.23 -3.08
N VAL A 130 16.14 1.38 -4.40
CA VAL A 130 17.25 1.27 -5.35
C VAL A 130 18.26 2.40 -5.14
N GLU A 131 17.79 3.64 -5.01
CA GLU A 131 18.65 4.81 -4.74
C GLU A 131 19.41 4.66 -3.42
N TYR A 132 18.75 4.15 -2.38
CA TYR A 132 19.41 3.89 -1.09
C TYR A 132 20.48 2.82 -1.20
N ASN A 133 20.19 1.72 -1.92
CA ASN A 133 21.17 0.66 -2.13
C ASN A 133 22.38 1.15 -2.92
N GLN A 134 22.18 2.01 -3.92
CA GLN A 134 23.27 2.63 -4.66
C GLN A 134 24.17 3.45 -3.73
N LEU A 135 23.58 4.30 -2.88
CA LEU A 135 24.32 5.07 -1.88
C LEU A 135 25.16 4.19 -0.93
N LEU A 136 24.67 3.00 -0.57
CA LEU A 136 25.45 2.07 0.26
C LEU A 136 26.64 1.47 -0.50
N VAL A 137 26.45 1.09 -1.77
CA VAL A 137 27.52 0.56 -2.62
C VAL A 137 28.62 1.60 -2.82
N ASP A 138 28.25 2.84 -3.13
CA ASP A 138 29.21 3.94 -3.32
C ASP A 138 30.07 4.11 -2.06
N ARG A 139 29.45 4.15 -0.88
CA ARG A 139 30.17 4.25 0.41
C ARG A 139 31.09 3.07 0.70
N MET A 140 30.69 1.84 0.32
CA MET A 140 31.57 0.67 0.45
C MET A 140 32.83 0.85 -0.38
N THR A 141 32.69 1.35 -1.60
CA THR A 141 33.83 1.53 -2.52
C THR A 141 34.73 2.70 -2.13
N GLU A 142 34.18 3.80 -1.62
CA GLU A 142 34.95 4.94 -1.11
C GLU A 142 35.82 4.59 0.11
N THR A 143 35.36 3.67 0.96
CA THR A 143 36.11 3.24 2.15
C THR A 143 37.30 2.33 1.82
N ASN A 144 37.35 1.78 0.60
CA ASN A 144 38.39 0.84 0.15
C ASN A 144 39.51 1.49 -0.69
N ASN A 145 39.47 2.81 -0.91
CA ASN A 145 40.51 3.61 -1.57
C ASN A 145 41.20 4.53 -0.57
#